data_AF-A0A5B7A0R0-F1
#
_entry.id   AF-A0A5B7A0R0-F1
#
_cell.length_a   1.000
_cell.length_b   1.000
_cell.length_c   1.000
_cell.angle_alpha   90.00
_cell.angle_beta   90.00
_cell.angle_gamma   90.00
#
_symmetry.space_group_name_H-M   'P 1'
#
loop_
_entity.id
_entity.type
_entity.pdbx_description
1 polymer ?
#
loop_
_entity_poly.entity_id
_entity_poly.type
_entity_poly.pdbx_seq_one_letter_code
_entity_poly.pdbx_strand_id
1 'polypeptide(L)'
;DEEEVSTARTTGNYGGNSPDSCSTYGSKPRKGRLPSFQKSSGSGSSCNSERKRQKMRKMVKTLRGIVPGGNGMNTVAVLDEAVRYLKSLKVEVQKLGVGNLKN
;
A
#
# COMPACT_ATOMS: atom_id res chain seq x y z
N ASP A 1 -54.00 -9.41 -43.62
CA ASP A 1 -53.37 -9.89 -44.87
C ASP A 1 -52.00 -9.20 -44.99
N GLU A 2 -51.09 -9.52 -44.06
CA GLU A 2 -50.01 -10.53 -44.20
C GLU A 2 -48.87 -9.92 -45.04
N GLU A 3 -47.92 -9.24 -44.39
CA GLU A 3 -46.57 -9.76 -44.11
C GLU A 3 -45.67 -9.83 -45.35
N GLU A 4 -44.73 -8.89 -45.49
CA GLU A 4 -43.41 -9.20 -46.07
C GLU A 4 -42.30 -8.38 -45.36
N VAL A 5 -41.53 -9.06 -44.50
CA VAL A 5 -40.27 -8.55 -43.94
C VAL A 5 -39.10 -9.13 -44.72
N SER A 6 -38.34 -8.29 -45.40
CA SER A 6 -37.10 -8.72 -46.06
C SER A 6 -36.00 -9.03 -45.04
N THR A 7 -35.67 -10.31 -44.86
CA THR A 7 -34.46 -10.75 -44.13
C THR A 7 -33.32 -11.07 -45.08
N ALA A 8 -32.71 -10.04 -45.68
CA ALA A 8 -31.48 -10.24 -46.47
C ALA A 8 -30.28 -10.37 -45.52
N ARG A 9 -29.85 -11.61 -45.26
CA ARG A 9 -28.56 -11.91 -44.64
C ARG A 9 -27.46 -11.58 -45.64
N THR A 10 -26.63 -10.57 -45.37
CA THR A 10 -25.39 -10.40 -46.13
C THR A 10 -24.30 -11.23 -45.44
N THR A 11 -23.79 -12.21 -46.16
CA THR A 11 -22.63 -13.00 -45.74
C THR A 11 -21.36 -12.25 -46.14
N GLY A 12 -20.50 -11.97 -45.16
CA GLY A 12 -19.06 -12.07 -45.37
C GLY A 12 -18.25 -10.76 -45.40
N ASN A 13 -17.21 -10.79 -44.57
CA ASN A 13 -15.98 -10.01 -44.63
C ASN A 13 -15.95 -8.61 -44.01
N TYR A 14 -16.07 -8.53 -42.68
CA TYR A 14 -15.41 -7.46 -41.93
C TYR A 14 -13.90 -7.74 -41.90
N GLY A 15 -13.18 -7.19 -42.89
CA GLY A 15 -11.73 -7.03 -42.83
C GLY A 15 -11.38 -5.97 -41.78
N GLY A 16 -11.40 -6.36 -40.51
CA GLY A 16 -10.99 -5.53 -39.39
C GLY A 16 -9.53 -5.76 -39.05
N ASN A 17 -8.63 -4.90 -39.54
CA ASN A 17 -7.28 -4.79 -39.03
C ASN A 17 -7.32 -4.08 -37.66
N SER A 18 -7.72 -4.78 -36.60
CA SER A 18 -7.63 -4.26 -35.23
C SER A 18 -6.26 -4.60 -34.63
N PRO A 19 -5.46 -3.61 -34.20
CA PRO A 19 -4.20 -3.85 -33.51
C PRO A 19 -4.41 -3.93 -32.00
N ASP A 20 -5.33 -4.78 -31.52
CA ASP A 20 -5.44 -5.09 -30.10
C ASP A 20 -4.74 -6.42 -29.83
N SER A 21 -3.41 -6.40 -29.96
CA SER A 21 -2.57 -7.58 -29.75
C SER A 21 -1.66 -7.37 -28.54
N CYS A 22 -1.99 -8.04 -27.43
CA CYS A 22 -1.04 -8.76 -26.58
C CYS A 22 -1.80 -9.66 -25.60
N SER A 23 -2.25 -10.81 -26.08
CA SER A 23 -2.64 -11.92 -25.20
C SER A 23 -1.40 -12.47 -24.51
N THR A 24 -1.40 -12.49 -23.18
CA THR A 24 -0.37 -13.15 -22.39
C THR A 24 -0.70 -14.64 -22.32
N TYR A 25 -0.29 -15.41 -23.33
CA TYR A 25 -0.27 -16.87 -23.24
C TYR A 25 1.14 -17.40 -23.49
N GLY A 26 1.76 -17.85 -22.40
CA GLY A 26 2.74 -18.93 -22.38
C GLY A 26 4.19 -18.60 -22.73
N SER A 27 5.02 -18.32 -21.72
CA SER A 27 6.43 -18.80 -21.63
C SER A 27 6.99 -18.64 -20.20
N LYS A 28 7.78 -19.63 -19.78
CA LYS A 28 8.18 -20.03 -18.40
C LYS A 28 9.06 -19.02 -17.63
N PRO A 29 9.23 -19.16 -16.29
CA PRO A 29 9.90 -18.15 -15.46
C PRO A 29 11.43 -18.28 -15.55
N ARG A 30 12.12 -17.19 -15.88
CA ARG A 30 13.56 -17.06 -15.64
C ARG A 30 13.81 -16.24 -14.39
N LYS A 31 14.48 -16.87 -13.43
CA LYS A 31 14.98 -16.29 -12.20
C LYS A 31 16.02 -15.22 -12.54
N GLY A 32 15.62 -13.95 -12.39
CA GLY A 32 16.51 -12.79 -12.49
C GLY A 32 15.96 -11.70 -11.58
N ARG A 33 16.74 -11.32 -10.55
CA ARG A 33 16.38 -10.27 -9.60
C ARG A 33 16.21 -8.94 -10.32
N LEU A 34 15.00 -8.40 -10.32
CA LEU A 34 14.76 -6.97 -10.50
C LEU A 34 13.69 -6.57 -9.48
N PRO A 35 13.91 -5.56 -8.62
CA PRO A 35 12.80 -4.97 -7.90
C PRO A 35 11.90 -4.33 -8.95
N SER A 36 10.72 -4.92 -9.12
CA SER A 36 9.64 -4.34 -9.92
C SER A 36 9.29 -3.00 -9.28
N PHE A 37 9.88 -1.92 -9.79
CA PHE A 37 9.32 -0.59 -9.65
C PHE A 37 7.99 -0.67 -10.39
N GLN A 38 6.92 -0.91 -9.64
CA GLN A 38 5.57 -0.91 -10.13
C GLN A 38 5.31 0.47 -10.74
N LYS A 39 5.43 0.55 -12.08
CA LYS A 39 4.90 1.64 -12.88
C LYS A 39 3.38 1.61 -12.68
N SER A 40 2.89 2.43 -11.76
CA SER A 40 1.48 2.77 -11.69
C SER A 40 1.29 4.09 -12.42
N SER A 41 0.89 3.98 -13.69
CA SER A 41 0.21 5.03 -14.41
C SER A 41 -1.16 5.24 -13.77
N GLY A 42 -1.32 6.33 -13.02
CA GLY A 42 -2.62 6.70 -12.46
C GLY A 42 -2.55 7.77 -11.38
N SER A 43 -2.78 9.02 -11.79
CA SER A 43 -3.18 10.18 -10.97
C SER A 43 -2.17 10.71 -9.92
N GLY A 44 -1.80 12.00 -10.05
CA GLY A 44 -0.85 12.73 -9.21
C GLY A 44 -1.19 12.84 -7.70
N SER A 45 -2.27 12.23 -7.24
CA SER A 45 -2.61 12.05 -5.81
C SER A 45 -1.87 10.86 -5.17
N SER A 46 -1.67 9.77 -5.93
CA SER A 46 -1.14 8.48 -5.45
C SER A 46 0.32 8.54 -4.97
N CYS A 47 1.16 9.36 -5.63
CA CYS A 47 2.57 9.50 -5.26
C CYS A 47 2.75 10.15 -3.89
N ASN A 48 1.85 11.08 -3.53
CA ASN A 48 1.86 11.78 -2.24
C ASN A 48 1.39 10.87 -1.10
N SER A 49 0.36 10.05 -1.33
CA SER A 49 -0.12 9.08 -0.34
C SER A 49 0.91 7.98 -0.05
N GLU A 50 1.61 7.48 -1.06
CA GLU A 50 2.66 6.48 -0.86
C GLU A 50 3.87 7.05 -0.11
N ARG A 51 4.28 8.28 -0.43
CA ARG A 51 5.34 8.98 0.34
C ARG A 51 4.92 9.16 1.81
N LYS A 52 3.67 9.51 2.10
CA LYS A 52 3.14 9.64 3.47
C LYS A 52 3.17 8.29 4.20
N ARG A 53 2.71 7.22 3.55
CA ARG A 53 2.73 5.85 4.08
C ARG A 53 4.15 5.38 4.39
N GLN A 54 5.11 5.68 3.52
CA GLN A 54 6.51 5.33 3.74
C GLN A 54 7.11 6.10 4.93
N LYS A 55 6.78 7.38 5.11
CA LYS A 55 7.17 8.15 6.30
C LYS A 55 6.59 7.53 7.58
N MET A 56 5.30 7.18 7.59
CA MET A 56 4.67 6.51 8.74
C MET A 56 5.35 5.18 9.08
N ARG A 57 5.66 4.36 8.07
CA ARG A 57 6.41 3.09 8.28
C ARG A 57 7.77 3.32 8.92
N LYS A 58 8.50 4.35 8.48
CA LYS A 58 9.79 4.72 9.08
C LYS A 58 9.62 5.14 10.54
N MET A 59 8.63 5.97 10.84
CA MET A 59 8.34 6.39 12.22
C MET A 59 7.97 5.21 13.13
N VAL A 60 7.10 4.30 12.66
CA VAL A 60 6.74 3.09 13.42
C VAL A 60 7.98 2.21 13.63
N LYS A 61 8.88 2.11 12.65
CA LYS A 61 10.15 1.39 12.81
C LYS A 61 11.04 1.99 13.91
N THR A 62 11.16 3.32 13.95
CA THR A 62 11.90 4.00 15.02
C THR A 62 11.26 3.78 16.38
N LEU A 63 9.93 3.91 16.48
CA LEU A 63 9.17 3.63 17.70
C LEU A 63 9.46 2.22 18.25
N ARG A 64 9.47 1.19 17.39
CA ARG A 64 9.78 -0.19 17.80
C ARG A 64 11.15 -0.37 18.45
N GLY A 65 12.13 0.47 18.09
CA GLY A 65 13.48 0.40 18.65
C GLY A 65 13.62 1.07 20.02
N ILE A 66 12.74 2.00 20.36
CA ILE A 66 12.78 2.73 21.65
C ILE A 66 11.74 2.22 22.65
N VAL A 67 10.68 1.58 22.16
CA VAL A 67 9.60 1.02 22.98
C VAL A 67 10.02 -0.36 23.51
N PRO A 68 10.03 -0.59 24.83
CA PRO A 68 10.32 -1.91 25.40
C PRO A 68 9.42 -3.01 24.80
N GLY A 69 10.03 -4.11 24.33
CA GLY A 69 9.29 -5.20 23.67
C GLY A 69 8.77 -4.88 22.25
N GLY A 70 9.01 -3.68 21.72
CA GLY A 70 8.41 -3.19 20.48
C GLY A 70 8.76 -3.98 19.21
N ASN A 71 9.89 -4.69 19.17
CA ASN A 71 10.33 -5.43 17.98
C ASN A 71 9.39 -6.61 17.63
N GLY A 72 8.71 -7.21 18.62
CA GLY A 72 7.78 -8.33 18.42
C GLY A 72 6.29 -7.95 18.35
N MET A 73 5.95 -6.68 18.57
CA MET A 73 4.56 -6.22 18.71
C MET A 73 3.90 -5.89 17.36
N ASN A 74 2.57 -5.94 17.24
CA ASN A 74 1.90 -5.31 16.09
C ASN A 74 1.88 -3.77 16.24
N THR A 75 1.62 -3.02 15.17
CA THR A 75 1.62 -1.55 15.17
C THR A 75 0.69 -0.96 16.23
N VAL A 76 -0.51 -1.51 16.42
CA VAL A 76 -1.45 -1.03 17.45
C VAL A 76 -0.86 -1.22 18.85
N ALA A 77 -0.27 -2.39 19.12
CA ALA A 77 0.37 -2.68 20.39
C ALA A 77 1.59 -1.79 20.65
N VAL A 78 2.42 -1.50 19.63
CA VAL A 78 3.56 -0.56 19.76
C VAL A 78 3.08 0.84 20.16
N LEU A 79 1.97 1.29 19.60
CA LEU A 79 1.42 2.62 19.92
C LEU A 79 0.88 2.67 21.35
N ASP A 80 0.14 1.65 21.79
CA ASP A 80 -0.34 1.56 23.17
C ASP A 80 0.83 1.47 24.18
N GLU A 81 1.80 0.62 23.87
CA GLU A 81 3.02 0.44 24.68
C GLU A 81 3.82 1.74 24.79
N ALA A 82 3.94 2.49 23.71
CA ALA A 82 4.64 3.79 23.73
C ALA A 82 3.99 4.77 24.71
N VAL A 83 2.65 4.86 24.72
CA VAL A 83 1.92 5.73 25.67
C VAL A 83 2.15 5.26 27.10
N ARG A 84 2.12 3.96 27.35
CA ARG A 84 2.36 3.39 28.68
C ARG A 84 3.79 3.62 29.15
N TYR A 85 4.78 3.44 28.28
CA TYR A 85 6.19 3.68 28.58
C TYR A 85 6.44 5.15 28.94
N LEU A 86 5.87 6.11 28.19
CA LEU A 86 5.96 7.53 28.51
C LEU A 86 5.38 7.86 29.90
N LYS A 87 4.24 7.26 30.26
CA LYS A 87 3.62 7.44 31.58
C LYS A 87 4.52 6.88 32.70
N SER A 88 5.07 5.68 32.51
CA SER A 88 5.97 5.06 33.48
C SER A 88 7.23 5.90 33.69
N LEU A 89 7.84 6.38 32.61
CA LEU A 89 9.05 7.20 32.68
C LEU A 89 8.80 8.53 33.41
N LYS A 90 7.63 9.16 33.21
CA LYS A 90 7.24 10.36 33.97
C LYS A 90 7.23 10.10 35.48
N VAL A 91 6.66 8.97 35.92
CA VAL A 91 6.61 8.59 37.34
C VAL A 91 8.02 8.34 37.88
N GLU A 92 8.87 7.68 37.10
CA GLU A 92 10.26 7.42 37.47
C GLU A 92 11.07 8.72 37.66
N VAL A 93 10.95 9.67 36.73
CA VAL A 93 11.60 10.98 36.82
C VAL A 93 11.13 11.79 38.04
N GLN A 94 9.85 11.70 38.40
CA GLN A 94 9.32 12.34 39.61
C GLN A 94 9.92 11.73 40.88
N LYS A 95 10.08 10.41 40.94
CA LYS A 95 10.72 9.70 42.07
C LYS A 95 12.19 10.07 42.22
N LEU A 96 12.90 10.31 41.11
CA LEU A 96 14.30 10.72 41.10
C LEU A 96 14.51 12.20 41.51
N GLY A 97 13.45 12.93 41.90
CA GLY A 97 13.57 14.30 42.41
C GLY A 97 13.83 15.36 41.33
N VAL A 98 13.85 14.97 40.05
CA VAL A 98 14.05 15.89 38.91
C VAL A 98 12.73 16.59 38.51
N GLY A 99 11.62 16.24 39.17
CA GLY A 99 10.23 16.51 38.78
C GLY A 99 9.62 17.84 39.21
N ASN A 100 10.35 18.96 39.27
CA ASN A 100 9.74 20.30 39.39
C ASN A 100 9.42 20.93 38.02
N LEU A 101 9.19 20.11 36.99
CA LEU A 101 8.72 20.56 35.68
C LEU A 101 7.21 20.81 35.74
N LYS A 102 6.81 21.92 36.38
CA LYS A 102 5.45 22.45 36.26
C LYS A 102 5.31 23.05 34.86
N ASN A 103 4.31 22.59 34.11
CA ASN A 103 3.96 23.09 32.78
C ASN A 103 2.60 23.76 32.83
#